data_AF-Q52RN6-F1
#
_entry.id   AF-Q52RN6-F1
#
_cell.length_a   1.000
_cell.length_b   1.000
_cell.length_c   1.000
_cell.angle_alpha   90.00
_cell.angle_beta   90.00
_cell.angle_gamma   90.00
#
_symmetry.space_group_name_H-M   'P 1'
#
loop_
_entity.id
_entity.type
_entity.pdbx_description
1 polymer ?
#
loop_
_entity_poly.entity_id
_entity_poly.type
_entity_poly.pdbx_seq_one_letter_code
_entity_poly.pdbx_strand_id
1 'polypeptide(L)'
;PSYVAFTDTERLIGDAAKYQVALIPSNTVFDAKRLIGRKFDDPVVQADMKHWPFEVVSDGGKHKIQVEYKGQNRAFNPEEISSMVLVKMKEIAEAYLGHKVSNAVVTVPAYFNDSQRQATKDAGVIAGLNVLRIINEPTAAAIAYGLDKSKSGERNVLISDLGGGTFDVSILTIEDGIFEVKSTAGDTHLGGEDFDNRMVNHFVEEFKRKHKKDISQN
;
A
#
# COMPACT_ATOMS: atom_id res chain seq x y z
N PRO A 1 -1.32 -9.66 -1.81
CA PRO A 1 -0.12 -8.87 -1.40
C PRO A 1 0.17 -7.76 -2.40
N SER A 2 0.55 -6.57 -1.95
CA SER A 2 0.93 -5.44 -2.81
C SER A 2 2.44 -5.47 -3.11
N TYR A 3 2.87 -6.52 -3.81
CA TYR A 3 4.27 -6.78 -4.13
C TYR A 3 4.45 -6.86 -5.65
N VAL A 4 5.56 -6.33 -6.15
CA VAL A 4 6.01 -6.45 -7.54
C VAL A 4 7.48 -6.85 -7.54
N ALA A 5 7.81 -8.01 -8.12
CA ALA A 5 9.18 -8.47 -8.25
C ALA A 5 9.61 -8.47 -9.72
N PHE A 6 10.87 -8.11 -9.96
CA PHE A 6 11.47 -8.06 -11.29
C PHE A 6 12.57 -9.12 -11.39
N THR A 7 12.52 -9.91 -12.46
CA THR A 7 13.50 -10.98 -12.73
C THR A 7 14.13 -10.78 -14.11
N ASP A 8 15.08 -11.63 -14.47
CA ASP A 8 15.71 -11.58 -15.80
C ASP A 8 14.74 -11.90 -16.94
N THR A 9 13.62 -12.56 -16.66
CA THR A 9 12.71 -13.07 -17.68
C THR A 9 11.34 -12.42 -17.61
N GLU A 10 10.83 -12.21 -16.40
CA GLU A 10 9.46 -11.77 -16.18
C GLU A 10 9.30 -10.83 -14.98
N ARG A 11 8.12 -10.22 -14.92
CA ARG A 11 7.67 -9.41 -13.79
C ARG A 11 6.58 -10.17 -13.07
N LEU A 12 6.77 -10.37 -11.77
CA LEU A 12 5.84 -11.07 -10.89
C LEU A 12 5.06 -10.06 -10.05
N ILE A 13 3.79 -10.35 -9.78
CA ILE A 13 2.91 -9.46 -9.02
C ILE A 13 2.08 -10.29 -8.04
N GLY A 14 1.90 -9.80 -6.81
CA GLY A 14 1.09 -10.46 -5.80
C GLY A 14 1.84 -11.59 -5.08
N ASP A 15 1.19 -12.73 -4.90
CA ASP A 15 1.76 -13.85 -4.13
C ASP A 15 3.07 -14.37 -4.73
N ALA A 16 3.14 -14.48 -6.07
CA ALA A 16 4.34 -14.90 -6.76
C ALA A 16 5.55 -13.97 -6.50
N ALA A 17 5.31 -12.65 -6.39
CA ALA A 17 6.35 -11.71 -6.02
C ALA A 17 6.75 -11.84 -4.54
N LYS A 18 5.77 -11.96 -3.64
CA LYS A 18 6.02 -12.10 -2.19
C LYS A 18 6.84 -13.35 -1.86
N TYR A 19 6.61 -14.48 -2.55
CA TYR A 19 7.36 -15.71 -2.31
C TYR A 19 8.84 -15.62 -2.68
N GLN A 20 9.22 -14.69 -3.57
CA GLN A 20 10.61 -14.52 -3.99
C GLN A 20 11.37 -13.46 -3.20
N VAL A 21 10.72 -12.75 -2.26
CA VAL A 21 11.34 -11.62 -1.54
C VAL A 21 12.62 -12.02 -0.79
N ALA A 22 12.70 -13.24 -0.27
CA ALA A 22 13.90 -13.75 0.42
C ALA A 22 15.04 -14.09 -0.55
N LEU A 23 14.75 -14.34 -1.83
CA LEU A 23 15.73 -14.71 -2.86
C LEU A 23 16.25 -13.50 -3.63
N ILE A 24 15.37 -12.53 -3.93
CA ILE A 24 15.68 -11.33 -4.73
C ILE A 24 15.15 -10.06 -4.05
N PRO A 25 15.60 -9.75 -2.82
CA PRO A 25 15.04 -8.67 -2.01
C PRO A 25 15.19 -7.29 -2.67
N SER A 26 16.33 -7.00 -3.31
CA SER A 26 16.59 -5.72 -3.97
C SER A 26 15.75 -5.45 -5.22
N ASN A 27 15.20 -6.50 -5.84
CA ASN A 27 14.33 -6.41 -7.00
C ASN A 27 12.86 -6.71 -6.67
N THR A 28 12.52 -6.83 -5.40
CA THR A 28 11.15 -7.07 -4.93
C THR A 28 10.63 -5.84 -4.22
N VAL A 29 9.78 -5.09 -4.91
CA VAL A 29 9.22 -3.82 -4.46
C VAL A 29 7.91 -4.07 -3.71
N PHE A 30 7.79 -3.44 -2.55
CA PHE A 30 6.58 -3.35 -1.74
C PHE A 30 6.47 -1.92 -1.18
N ASP A 31 5.41 -1.60 -0.45
CA ASP A 31 5.24 -0.29 0.19
C ASP A 31 5.28 0.94 -0.74
N ALA A 32 5.07 0.75 -2.04
CA ALA A 32 5.01 1.86 -3.00
C ALA A 32 3.94 2.92 -2.63
N LYS A 33 2.90 2.55 -1.87
CA LYS A 33 1.89 3.48 -1.31
C LYS A 33 2.51 4.53 -0.35
N ARG A 34 3.63 4.23 0.30
CA ARG A 34 4.35 5.19 1.17
C ARG A 34 5.07 6.28 0.37
N LEU A 35 5.47 5.94 -0.86
CA LEU A 35 6.18 6.82 -1.78
C LEU A 35 5.23 7.67 -2.65
N ILE A 36 4.11 7.11 -3.07
CA ILE A 36 3.22 7.72 -4.07
C ILE A 36 2.87 9.19 -3.76
N GLY A 37 3.07 10.07 -4.75
CA GLY A 37 2.75 11.50 -4.67
C GLY A 37 3.63 12.35 -3.72
N ARG A 38 4.66 11.77 -3.10
CA ARG A 38 5.64 12.50 -2.26
C ARG A 38 6.81 13.05 -3.08
N LYS A 39 7.65 13.85 -2.44
CA LYS A 39 8.94 14.29 -3.00
C LYS A 39 10.06 13.39 -2.47
N PHE A 40 11.16 13.31 -3.21
CA PHE A 40 12.31 12.50 -2.78
C PHE A 40 12.88 12.98 -1.44
N ASP A 41 12.91 14.29 -1.20
CA ASP A 41 13.46 14.93 0.00
C ASP A 41 12.49 14.98 1.19
N ASP A 42 11.28 14.41 1.08
CA ASP A 42 10.34 14.30 2.18
C ASP A 42 10.99 13.52 3.35
N PRO A 43 11.06 14.08 4.57
CA PRO A 43 11.67 13.39 5.71
C PRO A 43 11.12 11.99 5.98
N VAL A 44 9.83 11.77 5.68
CA VAL A 44 9.19 10.45 5.80
C VAL A 44 9.78 9.48 4.78
N VAL A 45 9.96 9.91 3.53
CA VAL A 45 10.59 9.10 2.48
C VAL A 45 12.03 8.76 2.85
N GLN A 46 12.79 9.73 3.33
CA GLN A 46 14.18 9.54 3.75
C GLN A 46 14.33 8.61 4.96
N ALA A 47 13.33 8.58 5.85
CA ALA A 47 13.29 7.61 6.95
C ALA A 47 12.97 6.20 6.42
N ASP A 48 11.93 6.06 5.59
CA ASP A 48 11.46 4.78 5.06
C ASP A 48 12.51 4.09 4.18
N MET A 49 13.25 4.85 3.37
CA MET A 49 14.32 4.33 2.50
C MET A 49 15.41 3.55 3.26
N LYS A 50 15.58 3.79 4.56
CA LYS A 50 16.57 3.06 5.38
C LYS A 50 16.13 1.62 5.71
N HIS A 51 14.86 1.31 5.50
CA HIS A 51 14.25 0.04 5.88
C HIS A 51 13.92 -0.84 4.67
N TRP A 52 14.01 -0.32 3.45
CA TRP A 52 13.74 -1.09 2.25
C TRP A 52 15.00 -1.75 1.68
N PRO A 53 14.88 -2.99 1.15
CA PRO A 53 16.00 -3.66 0.50
C PRO A 53 16.24 -3.20 -0.95
N PHE A 54 15.27 -2.50 -1.56
CA PHE A 54 15.35 -1.97 -2.91
C PHE A 54 15.79 -0.51 -2.91
N GLU A 55 16.40 -0.07 -4.00
CA GLU A 55 16.95 1.28 -4.12
C GLU A 55 15.87 2.28 -4.57
N VAL A 56 15.86 3.45 -3.92
CA VAL A 56 15.07 4.61 -4.36
C VAL A 56 16.03 5.73 -4.73
N VAL A 57 15.96 6.17 -5.98
CA VAL A 57 16.85 7.20 -6.55
C VAL A 57 16.09 8.49 -6.83
N SER A 58 16.82 9.60 -6.87
CA SER A 58 16.28 10.90 -7.27
C SER A 58 16.53 11.12 -8.77
N ASP A 59 15.48 11.42 -9.51
CA ASP A 59 15.52 11.82 -10.92
C ASP A 59 14.77 13.15 -11.07
N GLY A 60 15.53 14.24 -11.22
CA GLY A 60 14.97 15.60 -11.33
C GLY A 60 14.15 16.04 -10.10
N GLY A 61 14.49 15.54 -8.90
CA GLY A 61 13.76 15.83 -7.65
C GLY A 61 12.53 14.95 -7.39
N LYS A 62 12.18 14.07 -8.33
CA LYS A 62 11.19 13.01 -8.13
C LYS A 62 11.89 11.73 -7.72
N HIS A 63 11.27 10.95 -6.84
CA HIS A 63 11.81 9.66 -6.45
C HIS A 63 11.37 8.58 -7.45
N LYS A 64 12.28 7.66 -7.75
CA LYS A 64 12.01 6.47 -8.57
C LYS A 64 12.59 5.24 -7.88
N ILE A 65 11.90 4.12 -8.03
CA ILE A 65 12.32 2.82 -7.50
C ILE A 65 13.19 2.16 -8.58
N GLN A 66 14.46 1.93 -8.26
CA GLN A 66 15.43 1.34 -9.18
C GLN A 66 15.52 -0.17 -8.93
N VAL A 67 15.39 -0.94 -10.01
CA VAL A 67 15.45 -2.40 -10.02
C VAL A 67 16.21 -2.87 -11.25
N GLU A 68 16.79 -4.07 -11.16
CA GLU A 68 17.30 -4.76 -12.34
C GLU A 68 16.17 -5.60 -12.96
N TYR A 69 15.91 -5.39 -14.25
CA TYR A 69 14.89 -6.12 -14.99
C TYR A 69 15.41 -6.47 -16.38
N LYS A 70 15.45 -7.77 -16.70
CA LYS A 70 15.99 -8.30 -17.95
C LYS A 70 17.44 -7.85 -18.22
N GLY A 71 18.30 -7.92 -17.19
CA GLY A 71 19.70 -7.52 -17.27
C GLY A 71 19.94 -6.02 -17.49
N GLN A 72 18.93 -5.17 -17.21
CA GLN A 72 19.03 -3.72 -17.35
C GLN A 72 18.51 -3.02 -16.10
N ASN A 73 19.19 -1.96 -15.68
CA ASN A 73 18.68 -1.07 -14.65
C ASN A 73 17.47 -0.31 -15.19
N ARG A 74 16.36 -0.41 -14.47
CA ARG A 74 15.10 0.27 -14.75
C ARG A 74 14.68 1.06 -13.53
N ALA A 75 14.16 2.26 -13.75
CA ALA A 75 13.65 3.13 -12.71
C ALA A 75 12.17 3.38 -12.96
N PHE A 76 11.33 3.06 -11.97
CA PHE A 76 9.87 3.19 -12.04
C PHE A 76 9.39 4.25 -11.06
N ASN A 77 8.41 5.04 -11.47
CA ASN A 77 7.67 5.88 -10.54
C ASN A 77 6.76 5.00 -9.65
N PRO A 78 6.42 5.42 -8.42
CA PRO A 78 5.54 4.63 -7.54
C PRO A 78 4.16 4.38 -8.14
N GLU A 79 3.62 5.32 -8.92
CA GLU A 79 2.36 5.15 -9.65
C GLU A 79 2.46 4.01 -10.69
N GLU A 80 3.62 3.78 -11.30
CA GLU A 80 3.82 2.66 -12.22
C GLU A 80 3.83 1.34 -11.45
N ILE A 81 4.52 1.25 -10.31
CA ILE A 81 4.48 0.06 -9.44
C ILE A 81 3.05 -0.21 -8.95
N SER A 82 2.36 0.82 -8.50
CA SER A 82 0.97 0.73 -8.04
C SER A 82 0.03 0.31 -9.19
N SER A 83 0.27 0.78 -10.41
CA SER A 83 -0.50 0.37 -11.59
C SER A 83 -0.35 -1.12 -11.87
N MET A 84 0.84 -1.71 -11.64
CA MET A 84 1.06 -3.15 -11.83
C MET A 84 0.20 -3.95 -10.85
N VAL A 85 0.11 -3.51 -9.59
CA VAL A 85 -0.81 -4.11 -8.60
C VAL A 85 -2.26 -3.97 -9.06
N LEU A 86 -2.67 -2.80 -9.55
CA LEU A 86 -4.03 -2.57 -10.05
C LEU A 86 -4.35 -3.41 -11.30
N VAL A 87 -3.40 -3.62 -12.21
CA VAL A 87 -3.54 -4.55 -13.34
C VAL A 87 -3.82 -5.95 -12.82
N LYS A 88 -3.08 -6.41 -11.81
CA LYS A 88 -3.33 -7.73 -11.22
C LYS A 88 -4.72 -7.83 -10.58
N MET A 89 -5.19 -6.78 -9.89
CA MET A 89 -6.54 -6.75 -9.33
C MET A 89 -7.62 -6.75 -10.41
N LYS A 90 -7.39 -6.01 -11.51
CA LYS A 90 -8.25 -6.02 -12.69
C LYS A 90 -8.34 -7.42 -13.31
N GLU A 91 -7.21 -8.08 -13.54
CA GLU A 91 -7.16 -9.45 -14.09
C GLU A 91 -7.93 -10.45 -13.20
N ILE A 92 -7.82 -10.34 -11.88
CA ILE A 92 -8.57 -11.17 -10.93
C ILE A 92 -10.08 -10.94 -11.10
N ALA A 93 -10.51 -9.68 -11.18
CA ALA A 93 -11.92 -9.34 -11.37
C ALA A 93 -12.44 -9.80 -12.75
N GLU A 94 -11.66 -9.64 -13.82
CA GLU A 94 -12.00 -10.09 -15.17
C GLU A 94 -12.12 -11.62 -15.24
N ALA A 95 -11.22 -12.35 -14.56
CA ALA A 95 -11.29 -13.81 -14.47
C ALA A 95 -12.54 -14.28 -13.72
N TYR A 96 -12.96 -13.56 -12.68
CA TYR A 96 -14.19 -13.87 -11.94
C TYR A 96 -15.46 -13.55 -12.73
N LEU A 97 -15.49 -12.41 -13.43
CA LEU A 97 -16.67 -11.93 -14.16
C LEU A 97 -16.80 -12.50 -15.58
N GLY A 98 -15.72 -12.99 -16.17
CA GLY A 98 -15.68 -13.51 -17.54
C GLY A 98 -15.73 -12.43 -18.63
N HIS A 99 -15.56 -11.15 -18.28
CA HIS A 99 -15.51 -10.05 -19.23
C HIS A 99 -14.55 -8.94 -18.80
N LYS A 100 -14.23 -8.02 -19.72
CA LYS A 100 -13.33 -6.90 -19.45
C LYS A 100 -13.89 -5.94 -18.40
N VAL A 101 -13.04 -5.49 -17.49
CA VAL A 101 -13.34 -4.49 -16.46
C VAL A 101 -12.68 -3.17 -16.85
N SER A 102 -13.49 -2.13 -16.98
CA SER A 102 -13.00 -0.81 -17.42
C SER A 102 -13.21 0.29 -16.39
N ASN A 103 -14.18 0.18 -15.50
CA ASN A 103 -14.49 1.22 -14.51
C ASN A 103 -14.14 0.74 -13.11
N ALA A 104 -13.52 1.62 -12.32
CA ALA A 104 -13.18 1.32 -10.93
C ALA A 104 -13.36 2.56 -10.03
N VAL A 105 -13.64 2.29 -8.75
CA VAL A 105 -13.46 3.25 -7.66
C VAL A 105 -12.24 2.77 -6.88
N VAL A 106 -11.32 3.67 -6.58
CA VAL A 106 -10.08 3.35 -5.85
C VAL A 106 -10.09 4.08 -4.51
N THR A 107 -9.78 3.37 -3.44
CA THR A 107 -9.73 3.92 -2.09
C THR A 107 -8.35 4.47 -1.76
N VAL A 108 -8.29 5.52 -0.93
CA VAL A 108 -7.04 6.10 -0.39
C VAL A 108 -7.24 6.48 1.08
N PRO A 109 -6.16 6.62 1.88
CA PRO A 109 -6.27 7.12 3.24
C PRO A 109 -6.91 8.52 3.27
N ALA A 110 -7.68 8.82 4.32
CA ALA A 110 -8.35 10.11 4.42
C ALA A 110 -7.37 11.30 4.47
N TYR A 111 -6.18 11.10 5.04
CA TYR A 111 -5.13 12.11 5.14
C TYR A 111 -4.32 12.33 3.85
N PHE A 112 -4.56 11.55 2.78
CA PHE A 112 -3.87 11.76 1.50
C PHE A 112 -4.19 13.14 0.94
N ASN A 113 -3.14 13.89 0.60
CA ASN A 113 -3.25 15.18 -0.07
C ASN A 113 -3.57 15.03 -1.56
N ASP A 114 -3.80 16.15 -2.25
CA ASP A 114 -4.18 16.17 -3.67
C ASP A 114 -3.15 15.52 -4.59
N SER A 115 -1.85 15.69 -4.31
CA SER A 115 -0.76 15.08 -5.09
C SER A 115 -0.82 13.55 -5.00
N GLN A 116 -1.03 13.02 -3.80
CA GLN A 116 -1.11 11.57 -3.57
C GLN A 116 -2.39 10.97 -4.16
N ARG A 117 -3.51 11.69 -4.08
CA ARG A 117 -4.78 11.31 -4.72
C ARG A 117 -4.65 11.27 -6.23
N GLN A 118 -4.02 12.29 -6.82
CA GLN A 118 -3.80 12.37 -8.25
C GLN A 118 -2.85 11.26 -8.72
N ALA A 119 -1.73 11.04 -8.05
CA ALA A 119 -0.80 9.95 -8.40
C ALA A 119 -1.46 8.56 -8.30
N THR A 120 -2.33 8.34 -7.31
CA THR A 120 -3.11 7.09 -7.22
C THR A 120 -4.12 6.95 -8.36
N LYS A 121 -4.77 8.05 -8.75
CA LYS A 121 -5.66 8.07 -9.91
C LYS A 121 -4.89 7.77 -11.20
N ASP A 122 -3.71 8.35 -11.37
CA ASP A 122 -2.82 8.13 -12.52
C ASP A 122 -2.39 6.66 -12.58
N ALA A 123 -2.07 6.02 -11.45
CA ALA A 123 -1.81 4.57 -11.40
C ALA A 123 -2.99 3.75 -11.95
N GLY A 124 -4.23 4.15 -11.64
CA GLY A 124 -5.43 3.53 -12.21
C GLY A 124 -5.55 3.72 -13.73
N VAL A 125 -5.25 4.93 -14.22
CA VAL A 125 -5.25 5.22 -15.66
C VAL A 125 -4.18 4.40 -16.39
N ILE A 126 -2.97 4.31 -15.83
CA ILE A 126 -1.87 3.48 -16.38
C ILE A 126 -2.28 2.00 -16.43
N ALA A 127 -3.04 1.52 -15.44
CA ALA A 127 -3.60 0.16 -15.42
C ALA A 127 -4.74 -0.07 -16.45
N GLY A 128 -5.11 0.95 -17.22
CA GLY A 128 -6.22 0.89 -18.18
C GLY A 128 -7.58 0.82 -17.50
N LEU A 129 -7.74 1.51 -16.37
CA LEU A 129 -9.00 1.70 -15.66
C LEU A 129 -9.47 3.16 -15.79
N ASN A 130 -10.74 3.35 -16.06
CA ASN A 130 -11.46 4.60 -15.85
C ASN A 130 -11.79 4.74 -14.36
N VAL A 131 -11.01 5.55 -13.66
CA VAL A 131 -11.20 5.82 -12.23
C VAL A 131 -12.36 6.79 -12.04
N LEU A 132 -13.54 6.24 -11.73
CA LEU A 132 -14.79 6.99 -11.56
C LEU A 132 -14.69 7.96 -10.38
N ARG A 133 -14.04 7.52 -9.30
CA ARG A 133 -13.86 8.31 -8.08
C ARG A 133 -12.69 7.77 -7.27
N ILE A 134 -11.97 8.67 -6.62
CA ILE A 134 -11.13 8.35 -5.47
C ILE A 134 -11.95 8.63 -4.22
N ILE A 135 -12.13 7.63 -3.36
CA ILE A 135 -12.85 7.78 -2.09
C ILE A 135 -11.94 7.49 -0.91
N ASN A 136 -12.26 8.04 0.25
CA ASN A 136 -11.50 7.76 1.46
C ASN A 136 -11.78 6.33 1.93
N GLU A 137 -10.75 5.61 2.37
CA GLU A 137 -10.84 4.30 3.02
C GLU A 137 -11.88 4.27 4.15
N PRO A 138 -11.89 5.22 5.12
CA PRO A 138 -12.94 5.24 6.14
C PRO A 138 -14.34 5.49 5.57
N THR A 139 -14.49 6.33 4.55
CA THR A 139 -15.80 6.53 3.90
C THR A 139 -16.27 5.24 3.21
N ALA A 140 -15.37 4.52 2.53
CA ALA A 140 -15.67 3.24 1.92
C ALA A 140 -16.11 2.20 2.96
N ALA A 141 -15.44 2.15 4.11
CA ALA A 141 -15.83 1.30 5.24
C ALA A 141 -17.22 1.67 5.75
N ALA A 142 -17.51 2.95 5.99
CA ALA A 142 -18.82 3.39 6.46
C ALA A 142 -19.96 3.05 5.48
N ILE A 143 -19.72 3.15 4.16
CA ILE A 143 -20.65 2.70 3.11
C ILE A 143 -20.85 1.18 3.18
N ALA A 144 -19.79 0.40 3.37
CA ALA A 144 -19.87 -1.05 3.45
C ALA A 144 -20.73 -1.54 4.63
N TYR A 145 -20.68 -0.82 5.77
CA TYR A 145 -21.54 -1.08 6.93
C TYR A 145 -22.97 -0.53 6.77
N GLY A 146 -23.29 0.11 5.64
CA GLY A 146 -24.62 0.66 5.34
C GLY A 146 -25.00 1.83 6.25
N LEU A 147 -24.03 2.55 6.80
CA LEU A 147 -24.26 3.64 7.74
C LEU A 147 -24.90 4.86 7.06
N ASP A 148 -24.81 4.97 5.73
CA ASP A 148 -25.50 5.95 4.88
C ASP A 148 -27.01 5.74 4.78
N LYS A 149 -27.49 4.51 4.98
CA LYS A 149 -28.90 4.16 4.73
C LYS A 149 -29.83 4.49 5.88
N SER A 150 -29.28 4.91 7.01
CA SER A 150 -30.04 5.22 8.21
C SER A 150 -30.60 6.64 8.15
N LYS A 151 -31.93 6.77 8.09
CA LYS A 151 -32.65 8.07 8.01
C LYS A 151 -32.78 8.85 9.33
N SER A 152 -31.99 8.51 10.35
CA SER A 152 -32.17 9.09 11.69
C SER A 152 -31.00 10.01 12.07
N GLY A 153 -31.14 11.30 11.73
CA GLY A 153 -30.30 12.40 12.20
C GLY A 153 -28.80 12.29 11.90
N GLU A 154 -28.07 13.31 12.31
CA GLU A 154 -26.61 13.32 12.29
C GLU A 154 -26.04 12.20 13.18
N ARG A 155 -25.03 11.49 12.67
CA ARG A 155 -24.34 10.43 13.41
C ARG A 155 -22.84 10.62 13.34
N ASN A 156 -22.19 10.43 14.48
CA ASN A 156 -20.74 10.36 14.56
C ASN A 156 -20.29 8.90 14.55
N VAL A 157 -19.35 8.59 13.65
CA VAL A 157 -18.81 7.25 13.44
C VAL A 157 -17.31 7.32 13.60
N LEU A 158 -16.76 6.51 14.49
CA LEU A 158 -15.32 6.30 14.59
C LEU A 158 -14.95 5.04 13.81
N ILE A 159 -13.99 5.17 12.91
CA ILE A 159 -13.39 4.06 12.17
C ILE A 159 -11.95 3.91 12.64
N SER A 160 -11.62 2.69 13.03
CA SER A 160 -10.28 2.27 13.44
C SER A 160 -9.81 1.20 12.45
N ASP A 161 -8.88 1.56 11.58
CA ASP A 161 -8.29 0.70 10.56
C ASP A 161 -6.84 0.35 10.97
N LEU A 162 -6.63 -0.89 11.41
CA LEU A 162 -5.31 -1.40 11.80
C LEU A 162 -4.87 -2.44 10.77
N GLY A 163 -4.04 -2.01 9.83
CA GLY A 163 -3.55 -2.81 8.72
C GLY A 163 -2.24 -3.55 9.01
N GLY A 164 -1.59 -4.00 7.94
CA GLY A 164 -0.30 -4.70 8.02
C GLY A 164 0.86 -3.82 8.47
N GLY A 165 0.86 -2.52 8.14
CA GLY A 165 1.94 -1.59 8.52
C GLY A 165 1.48 -0.15 8.76
N THR A 166 0.18 0.09 8.78
CA THR A 166 -0.40 1.41 9.09
C THR A 166 -1.58 1.26 10.04
N PHE A 167 -1.74 2.25 10.90
CA PHE A 167 -2.87 2.37 11.81
C PHE A 167 -3.53 3.74 11.63
N ASP A 168 -4.79 3.75 11.22
CA ASP A 168 -5.55 4.96 10.94
C ASP A 168 -6.85 5.00 11.73
N VAL A 169 -7.10 6.13 12.39
CA VAL A 169 -8.35 6.41 13.10
C VAL A 169 -8.99 7.65 12.48
N SER A 170 -10.25 7.52 12.05
CA SER A 170 -11.01 8.62 11.47
C SER A 170 -12.35 8.77 12.18
N ILE A 171 -12.72 10.00 12.52
CA ILE A 171 -14.07 10.34 12.95
C ILE A 171 -14.81 10.95 11.76
N LEU A 172 -15.92 10.31 11.39
CA LEU A 172 -16.83 10.78 10.36
C LEU A 172 -18.11 11.28 11.01
N THR A 173 -18.70 12.30 10.40
CA THR A 173 -20.10 12.65 10.57
C THR A 173 -20.87 12.17 9.34
N ILE A 174 -22.02 11.54 9.56
CA ILE A 174 -22.92 11.07 8.51
C ILE A 174 -24.29 11.68 8.75
N GLU A 175 -24.78 12.41 7.74
CA GLU A 175 -26.11 13.01 7.75
C GLU A 175 -26.68 12.94 6.32
N ASP A 176 -27.90 12.39 6.16
CA ASP A 176 -28.59 12.27 4.88
C ASP A 176 -27.73 11.68 3.73
N GLY A 177 -26.86 10.71 4.05
CA GLY A 177 -25.96 10.06 3.10
C GLY A 177 -24.72 10.88 2.72
N ILE A 178 -24.55 12.07 3.29
CA ILE A 178 -23.35 12.89 3.18
C ILE A 178 -22.35 12.43 4.25
N PHE A 179 -21.11 12.20 3.81
CA PHE A 179 -20.00 11.81 4.69
C PHE A 179 -19.03 12.98 4.82
N GLU A 180 -18.79 13.42 6.04
CA GLU A 180 -17.79 14.44 6.35
C GLU A 180 -16.72 13.86 7.27
N VAL A 181 -15.45 13.96 6.87
CA VAL A 181 -14.32 13.60 7.74
C VAL A 181 -14.08 14.75 8.71
N LYS A 182 -14.32 14.53 10.01
CA LYS A 182 -14.11 15.56 11.05
C LYS A 182 -12.68 15.58 11.56
N SER A 183 -12.08 14.42 11.74
CA SER A 183 -10.69 14.30 12.17
C SER A 183 -10.09 12.97 11.74
N THR A 184 -8.77 12.98 11.56
CA THR A 184 -7.95 11.81 11.26
C THR A 184 -6.71 11.84 12.13
N ALA A 185 -6.38 10.73 12.75
CA ALA A 185 -5.14 10.51 13.51
C ALA A 185 -4.68 9.08 13.26
N GLY A 186 -3.47 8.72 13.69
CA GLY A 186 -2.94 7.39 13.44
C GLY A 186 -1.43 7.32 13.60
N ASP A 187 -0.89 6.19 13.20
CA ASP A 187 0.54 5.93 13.11
C ASP A 187 0.80 5.24 11.77
N THR A 188 1.56 5.93 10.90
CA THR A 188 1.90 5.42 9.58
C THR A 188 2.90 4.28 9.61
N HIS A 189 3.45 3.91 10.78
CA HIS A 189 4.49 2.90 10.94
C HIS A 189 4.14 1.90 12.03
N LEU A 190 2.84 1.67 12.23
CA LEU A 190 2.32 0.67 13.17
C LEU A 190 1.37 -0.28 12.45
N GLY A 191 1.60 -1.58 12.55
CA GLY A 191 0.66 -2.58 12.06
C GLY A 191 1.00 -4.01 12.45
N GLY A 192 0.40 -4.95 11.71
CA GLY A 192 0.65 -6.39 11.85
C GLY A 192 2.12 -6.79 11.84
N GLU A 193 2.95 -6.15 11.00
CA GLU A 193 4.38 -6.42 10.89
C GLU A 193 5.15 -6.15 12.19
N ASP A 194 4.74 -5.14 12.98
CA ASP A 194 5.34 -4.88 14.28
C ASP A 194 5.01 -5.99 15.28
N PHE A 195 3.79 -6.54 15.21
CA PHE A 195 3.38 -7.65 16.05
C PHE A 195 4.16 -8.92 15.70
N ASP A 196 4.33 -9.18 14.40
CA ASP A 196 5.16 -10.27 13.88
C ASP A 196 6.61 -10.11 14.35
N ASN A 197 7.20 -8.91 14.22
CA ASN A 197 8.56 -8.62 14.68
C ASN A 197 8.74 -8.84 16.19
N ARG A 198 7.76 -8.46 17.02
CA ARG A 198 7.79 -8.76 18.47
C ARG A 198 7.79 -10.26 18.73
N MET A 199 7.01 -11.02 17.97
CA MET A 199 6.96 -12.49 18.07
C MET A 199 8.27 -13.14 17.59
N VAL A 200 8.84 -12.67 16.48
CA VAL A 200 10.16 -13.12 15.98
C VAL A 200 11.22 -12.88 17.04
N ASN A 201 11.33 -11.67 17.59
CA ASN A 201 12.32 -11.35 18.62
C ASN A 201 12.16 -12.22 19.87
N HIS A 202 10.92 -12.49 20.29
CA HIS A 202 10.66 -13.41 21.39
C HIS A 202 11.22 -14.81 21.11
N PHE A 203 10.96 -15.36 19.94
CA PHE A 203 11.43 -16.70 19.58
C PHE A 203 12.93 -16.77 19.27
N VAL A 204 13.55 -15.70 18.77
CA VAL A 204 15.01 -15.59 18.64
C VAL A 204 15.66 -15.74 20.02
N GLU A 205 15.17 -15.01 21.02
CA GLU A 205 15.68 -15.10 22.39
C GLU A 205 15.37 -16.46 23.04
N GLU A 206 14.18 -17.02 22.79
CA GLU A 206 13.85 -18.36 23.29
C GLU A 206 14.75 -19.45 22.68
N PHE A 207 15.04 -19.36 21.38
CA PHE A 207 15.93 -20.27 20.68
C PHE A 207 17.36 -20.16 21.23
N LYS A 208 17.86 -18.93 21.41
CA LYS A 208 19.16 -18.67 22.05
C LYS A 208 19.23 -19.25 23.46
N ARG A 209 18.17 -19.12 24.25
CA ARG A 209 18.09 -19.71 25.60
C ARG A 209 18.14 -21.23 25.58
N LYS A 210 17.35 -21.89 24.71
CA LYS A 210 17.20 -23.35 24.62
C LYS A 210 18.39 -24.05 23.95
N HIS A 211 18.90 -23.48 22.86
CA HIS A 211 19.90 -24.12 21.99
C HIS A 211 21.27 -23.46 22.05
N LYS A 212 21.43 -22.37 22.81
CA LYS A 212 22.70 -21.64 22.98
C LYS A 212 23.29 -21.14 21.66
N LYS A 213 22.44 -20.86 20.67
CA LYS A 213 22.81 -20.31 19.36
C LYS A 213 21.96 -19.09 19.05
N ASP A 214 22.60 -18.04 18.56
CA ASP A 214 21.93 -16.83 18.11
C ASP A 214 21.61 -16.94 16.61
N ILE A 215 20.34 -16.76 16.26
CA ILE A 215 19.84 -16.88 14.88
C ILE A 215 19.48 -15.52 14.26
N SER A 216 19.77 -14.41 14.95
CA SER A 216 19.51 -13.05 14.45
C SER A 216 20.41 -12.63 13.28
N GLN A 217 21.46 -13.39 12.96
CA GLN A 217 22.43 -13.07 11.90
C GLN A 217 22.31 -13.94 10.64
N ASN A 218 21.27 -14.78 10.55
CA ASN A 218 20.95 -15.52 9.32
C ASN A 218 20.06 -14.68 8.41
#